data_AF-A0A7Y0SB63-F1
#
_entry.id   AF-A0A7Y0SB63-F1
#
_cell.length_a   1.000
_cell.length_b   1.000
_cell.length_c   1.000
_cell.angle_alpha   90.00
_cell.angle_beta   90.00
_cell.angle_gamma   90.00
#
_symmetry.space_group_name_H-M   'P 1'
#
loop_
_entity.id
_entity.type
_entity.pdbx_description
1 polymer ?
#
loop_
_entity_poly.entity_id
_entity_poly.type
_entity_poly.pdbx_seq_one_letter_code
_entity_poly.pdbx_strand_id
1 'polypeptide(L)'
;SGEIWVMSMGHFMGLFDAEYLGMRPTGKIMNIRYAEFNCVENGKITKTGLFLDLLGAMDQAGCYPLPPSTGKHFVYPGPRNHDGLLFEDAAPEEGVATLALVNKM
;
A
#
# COMPACT_ATOMS: atom_id res chain seq x y z
N SER A 1 19.18 16.64 11.81
CA SER A 1 18.88 15.21 12.00
C SER A 1 17.80 14.83 11.02
N GLY A 2 17.92 13.68 10.35
CA GLY A 2 16.82 13.15 9.54
C GLY A 2 15.73 12.57 10.44
N GLU A 3 14.47 12.75 10.07
CA GLU A 3 13.34 12.07 10.71
C GLU A 3 13.38 10.56 10.34
N ILE A 4 13.00 9.68 11.27
CA ILE A 4 12.87 8.25 11.00
C ILE A 4 11.43 7.98 10.56
N TRP A 5 11.28 7.47 9.35
CA TRP A 5 9.98 7.11 8.78
C TRP A 5 9.93 5.61 8.55
N VAL A 6 8.85 4.98 9.01
CA VAL A 6 8.55 3.56 8.76
C VAL A 6 7.32 3.49 7.87
N MET A 7 7.40 2.70 6.80
CA MET A 7 6.30 2.50 5.86
C MET A 7 5.67 1.13 6.08
N SER A 8 4.35 1.04 5.88
CA SER A 8 3.65 -0.23 5.73
C SER A 8 2.64 -0.12 4.60
N MET A 9 2.43 -1.21 3.87
CA MET A 9 1.43 -1.29 2.81
C MET A 9 0.81 -2.67 2.80
N GLY A 10 -0.45 -2.74 2.37
CA GLY A 10 -1.16 -4.01 2.34
C GLY A 10 -2.64 -3.84 2.08
N HIS A 11 -3.44 -4.74 2.64
CA HIS A 11 -4.88 -4.72 2.52
C HIS A 11 -5.51 -4.86 3.90
N PHE A 12 -6.43 -3.97 4.24
CA PHE A 12 -7.42 -4.24 5.28
C PHE A 12 -8.48 -5.17 4.69
N MET A 13 -8.84 -6.22 5.42
CA MET A 13 -9.88 -7.17 5.01
C MET A 13 -11.00 -7.16 6.05
N GLY A 14 -12.24 -7.02 5.59
CA GLY A 14 -13.39 -6.98 6.49
C GLY A 14 -14.70 -7.28 5.77
N LEU A 15 -15.73 -7.63 6.54
CA LEU A 15 -17.09 -7.75 6.04
C LEU A 15 -17.68 -6.36 5.84
N PHE A 16 -18.25 -6.08 4.67
CA PHE A 16 -18.94 -4.82 4.40
C PHE A 16 -20.44 -4.95 4.67
N ASP A 17 -20.82 -4.78 5.93
CA ASP A 17 -22.17 -4.94 6.47
C ASP A 17 -22.79 -3.63 7.03
N ALA A 18 -22.02 -2.55 7.08
CA ALA A 18 -22.45 -1.22 7.48
C ALA A 18 -22.13 -0.18 6.40
N GLU A 19 -22.96 0.86 6.30
CA GLU A 19 -22.81 1.93 5.31
C GLU A 19 -21.48 2.68 5.50
N TYR A 20 -20.82 3.04 4.40
CA TYR A 20 -19.58 3.82 4.42
C TYR A 20 -19.52 4.82 3.25
N LEU A 21 -19.46 6.12 3.56
CA LEU A 21 -19.33 7.23 2.58
C LEU A 21 -20.38 7.23 1.46
N GLY A 22 -21.62 6.86 1.78
CA GLY A 22 -22.74 6.70 0.86
C GLY A 22 -22.79 5.36 0.12
N MET A 23 -21.81 4.48 0.31
CA MET A 23 -21.79 3.16 -0.34
C MET A 23 -22.74 2.19 0.37
N ARG A 24 -23.57 1.51 -0.41
CA ARG A 24 -24.49 0.49 0.11
C ARG A 24 -23.71 -0.75 0.56
N PRO A 25 -23.96 -1.28 1.77
CA PRO A 25 -23.36 -2.55 2.21
C PRO A 25 -23.65 -3.69 1.24
N THR A 26 -22.64 -4.50 0.93
CA THR A 26 -22.78 -5.63 0.01
C THR A 26 -22.97 -6.97 0.71
N GLY A 27 -22.69 -7.04 2.02
CA GLY A 27 -22.67 -8.29 2.78
C GLY A 27 -21.53 -9.24 2.36
N LYS A 28 -20.49 -8.71 1.71
CA LYS A 28 -19.33 -9.47 1.21
C LYS A 28 -18.04 -8.96 1.86
N ILE A 29 -16.99 -9.78 1.76
CA ILE A 29 -15.64 -9.34 2.13
C ILE A 29 -15.18 -8.24 1.16
N MET A 30 -14.67 -7.15 1.71
CA MET A 30 -13.92 -6.12 0.98
C MET A 30 -12.46 -6.16 1.39
N ASN A 31 -11.59 -5.88 0.42
CA ASN A 31 -10.17 -5.66 0.62
C ASN A 31 -9.84 -4.21 0.26
N ILE A 32 -9.45 -3.41 1.26
CA ILE A 32 -9.07 -2.00 1.07
C ILE A 32 -7.56 -1.94 1.08
N ARG A 33 -6.97 -1.65 -0.08
CA ARG A 33 -5.53 -1.44 -0.20
C ARG A 33 -5.13 -0.15 0.50
N TYR A 34 -4.03 -0.19 1.24
CA TYR A 34 -3.51 0.97 1.95
C TYR A 34 -1.98 1.12 1.77
N ALA A 35 -1.54 2.35 1.95
CA ALA A 35 -0.15 2.70 2.24
C ALA A 35 -0.15 3.65 3.44
N GLU A 36 0.67 3.35 4.45
CA GLU A 36 0.86 4.20 5.61
C GLU A 36 2.34 4.53 5.81
N PHE A 37 2.59 5.75 6.28
CA PHE A 37 3.91 6.27 6.61
C PHE A 37 3.85 6.85 8.01
N ASN A 38 4.66 6.31 8.91
CA ASN A 38 4.67 6.68 10.32
C ASN A 38 6.04 7.28 10.68
N CYS A 39 6.06 8.54 11.11
CA CYS A 39 7.26 9.16 11.68
C CYS A 39 7.41 8.68 13.12
N VAL A 40 8.59 8.16 13.48
CA VAL A 40 8.87 7.62 14.81
C VAL A 40 9.91 8.47 15.53
N GLU A 41 9.51 9.04 16.67
CA GLU A 41 10.38 9.82 17.55
C GLU A 41 10.26 9.28 18.98
N ASN A 42 11.40 9.01 19.63
CA ASN A 42 11.44 8.47 21.00
C ASN A 42 10.55 7.22 21.20
N GLY A 43 10.52 6.34 20.20
CA GLY A 43 9.72 5.11 20.22
C GLY A 43 8.21 5.32 20.08
N LYS A 44 7.74 6.50 19.66
CA LYS A 44 6.33 6.83 19.46
C LYS A 44 6.09 7.36 18.06
N ILE A 45 4.90 7.07 17.52
CA ILE A 45 4.46 7.66 16.24
C ILE A 45 4.04 9.11 16.51
N THR A 46 4.67 10.06 15.81
CA THR A 46 4.36 11.50 15.93
C THR A 46 3.58 12.04 14.73
N LYS A 47 3.70 11.40 13.57
CA LYS A 47 3.02 11.77 12.33
C LYS A 47 2.62 10.51 11.58
N THR A 48 1.44 10.51 10.97
CA THR A 48 0.96 9.44 10.11
C THR A 48 0.41 10.02 8.81
N GLY A 49 0.91 9.54 7.68
CA GLY A 49 0.24 9.69 6.39
C GLY A 49 -0.39 8.35 5.99
N LEU A 50 -1.73 8.28 5.96
CA LEU A 50 -2.48 7.09 5.56
C LEU A 50 -3.23 7.35 4.27
N PHE A 51 -3.02 6.47 3.30
CA PHE A 51 -3.64 6.51 1.98
C PHE A 51 -4.44 5.24 1.77
N LEU A 52 -5.72 5.40 1.45
CA LEU A 52 -6.65 4.29 1.22
C LEU A 52 -7.14 4.32 -0.23
N ASP A 53 -7.19 3.15 -0.86
CA ASP A 53 -7.73 2.99 -2.21
C ASP A 53 -9.26 3.01 -2.22
N LEU A 54 -9.83 4.23 -2.13
CA LEU A 54 -11.27 4.43 -2.15
C LEU A 54 -11.89 4.04 -3.50
N LEU A 55 -11.18 4.22 -4.61
CA LEU A 55 -11.66 3.81 -5.93
C LEU A 55 -11.82 2.28 -6.01
N GLY A 56 -10.83 1.53 -5.49
CA GLY A 56 -10.92 0.08 -5.36
C GLY A 56 -12.03 -0.37 -4.40
N ALA A 57 -12.32 0.41 -3.35
CA ALA A 57 -13.48 0.16 -2.48
C ALA A 57 -14.80 0.41 -3.22
N MET A 58 -14.93 1.52 -3.95
CA MET A 58 -16.13 1.84 -4.74
C MET A 58 -16.39 0.81 -5.85
N ASP A 59 -15.34 0.27 -6.47
CA ASP A 59 -15.45 -0.82 -7.45
C ASP A 59 -16.05 -2.09 -6.80
N GLN A 60 -15.52 -2.49 -5.63
CA GLN A 60 -16.04 -3.63 -4.86
C GLN A 60 -17.49 -3.41 -4.36
N ALA A 61 -17.87 -2.16 -4.09
CA ALA A 61 -19.23 -1.79 -3.72
C ALA A 61 -20.18 -1.64 -4.93
N GLY A 62 -19.67 -1.73 -6.16
CA GLY A 62 -20.46 -1.63 -7.39
C GLY A 62 -20.86 -0.19 -7.79
N CYS A 63 -20.13 0.82 -7.32
CA CYS A 63 -20.40 2.24 -7.57
C CYS A 63 -19.16 3.00 -8.07
N TYR A 64 -18.35 2.37 -8.93
CA TYR A 64 -17.12 2.96 -9.46
C TYR A 64 -17.39 4.27 -10.25
N PRO A 65 -16.71 5.39 -9.92
CA PRO A 65 -17.07 6.71 -10.46
C PRO A 65 -16.32 7.09 -11.75
N LEU A 66 -15.28 6.34 -12.14
CA LEU A 66 -14.44 6.63 -13.31
C LEU A 66 -14.85 5.78 -14.53
N PRO A 67 -14.42 6.14 -15.75
CA PRO A 67 -14.69 5.35 -16.95
C PRO A 67 -14.21 3.89 -16.83
N PRO A 68 -14.80 2.95 -17.59
CA PRO A 68 -14.37 1.56 -17.59
C PRO A 68 -12.88 1.40 -17.89
N SER A 69 -12.19 0.62 -17.07
CA SER A 69 -10.78 0.27 -17.29
C SER A 69 -10.66 -0.82 -18.36
N THR A 70 -9.63 -0.72 -19.21
CA THR A 70 -9.23 -1.80 -20.13
C THR A 70 -8.39 -2.87 -19.44
N GLY A 71 -7.88 -2.60 -18.22
CA GLY A 71 -7.16 -3.55 -17.39
C GLY A 71 -8.04 -4.23 -16.35
N LYS A 72 -7.49 -5.22 -15.65
CA LYS A 72 -8.17 -5.91 -14.54
C LYS A 72 -7.48 -5.60 -13.22
N HIS A 73 -8.26 -5.17 -12.24
CA HIS A 73 -7.82 -5.05 -10.86
C HIS A 73 -7.92 -6.40 -10.14
N PHE A 74 -6.96 -6.72 -9.28
CA PHE A 74 -6.96 -7.91 -8.43
C PHE A 74 -6.19 -7.66 -7.13
N VAL A 75 -6.44 -8.48 -6.11
CA VAL A 75 -5.56 -8.53 -4.93
C VAL A 75 -4.31 -9.30 -5.34
N TYR A 76 -3.20 -8.58 -5.46
CA TYR A 76 -1.93 -9.14 -5.93
C TYR A 76 -1.34 -10.06 -4.85
N PRO A 77 -1.10 -11.35 -5.14
CA PRO A 77 -0.40 -12.22 -4.21
C PRO A 77 1.05 -11.74 -4.06
N GLY A 78 1.67 -12.15 -2.95
CA GLY A 78 3.10 -11.94 -2.76
C GLY A 78 3.94 -12.65 -3.84
N PRO A 79 5.26 -12.41 -3.86
CA PRO A 79 6.18 -13.10 -4.76
C PRO A 79 5.96 -14.61 -4.72
N ARG A 80 5.96 -15.26 -5.89
CA ARG A 80 5.63 -16.69 -6.04
C ARG A 80 6.37 -17.60 -5.06
N ASN A 81 7.65 -17.29 -4.81
CA ASN A 81 8.52 -18.11 -3.97
C ASN A 81 8.54 -17.67 -2.50
N HIS A 82 7.90 -16.54 -2.17
CA HIS A 82 7.92 -15.93 -0.83
C HIS A 82 9.33 -15.66 -0.26
N ASP A 83 10.35 -15.57 -1.13
CA ASP A 83 11.77 -15.37 -0.80
C ASP A 83 12.25 -13.94 -1.08
N GLY A 84 11.34 -13.02 -1.43
CA GLY A 84 11.66 -11.62 -1.72
C GLY A 84 11.95 -10.75 -0.50
N LEU A 85 12.35 -11.34 0.62
CA LEU A 85 12.70 -10.63 1.85
C LEU A 85 14.21 -10.48 1.94
N LEU A 86 14.66 -9.22 2.06
CA LEU A 86 16.06 -8.89 2.31
C LEU A 86 16.25 -8.70 3.82
N PHE A 87 16.97 -9.64 4.46
CA PHE A 87 17.24 -9.60 5.90
C PHE A 87 18.60 -8.99 6.26
N GLU A 88 19.46 -8.83 5.26
CA GLU A 88 20.82 -8.32 5.40
C GLU A 88 20.96 -7.09 4.52
N ASP A 89 21.76 -6.12 4.98
CA ASP A 89 22.07 -4.95 4.16
C ASP A 89 22.87 -5.37 2.92
N ALA A 90 22.54 -4.74 1.78
CA ALA A 90 23.38 -4.85 0.59
C ALA A 90 24.75 -4.20 0.85
N ALA A 91 25.79 -4.68 0.18
CA ALA A 91 27.12 -4.11 0.31
C ALA A 91 27.12 -2.62 -0.11
N PRO A 92 27.66 -1.69 0.70
CA PRO A 92 27.58 -0.25 0.41
C PRO A 92 28.08 0.15 -0.98
N GLU A 93 29.11 -0.52 -1.48
CA GLU A 93 29.67 -0.32 -2.82
C GLU A 93 28.67 -0.58 -3.95
N GLU A 94 27.75 -1.54 -3.78
CA GLU A 94 26.69 -1.82 -4.76
C GLU A 94 25.69 -0.66 -4.80
N GLY A 95 25.32 -0.12 -3.64
CA GLY A 95 24.42 1.03 -3.54
C GLY A 95 24.98 2.27 -4.26
N VAL A 96 26.27 2.55 -4.11
CA VAL A 96 26.96 3.64 -4.82
C VAL A 96 26.94 3.40 -6.33
N ALA A 97 27.24 2.17 -6.78
CA ALA A 97 27.25 1.82 -8.19
C ALA A 97 25.85 1.95 -8.83
N THR A 98 24.81 1.46 -8.16
CA THR A 98 23.41 1.58 -8.62
C THR A 98 22.97 3.03 -8.70
N LEU A 99 23.26 3.85 -7.68
CA LEU A 99 22.91 5.27 -7.70
C LEU A 99 23.61 6.02 -8.85
N ALA A 100 24.90 5.72 -9.08
CA ALA A 100 25.64 6.30 -10.19
C ALA A 100 25.06 5.93 -11.57
N LEU A 101 24.47 4.74 -11.70
CA LEU A 101 23.77 4.32 -12.92
C LEU A 101 22.44 5.07 -13.10
N VAL A 102 21.62 5.17 -12.05
CA VAL A 102 20.34 5.91 -12.09
C VAL A 102 20.55 7.37 -12.49
N ASN A 103 21.58 8.02 -11.94
CA ASN A 103 21.89 9.42 -12.26
C ASN A 103 22.42 9.66 -13.68
N LYS A 104 22.70 8.60 -14.46
CA LYS A 104 23.09 8.71 -15.88
C LYS A 104 21.89 8.71 -16.83
N MET A 105 20.70 8.32 -16.35
CA MET A 105 19.45 8.37 -17.12
C MET A 105 18.85 9.78 -17.06
#